data_AF-A0A3D4NHX7-F1
#
_entry.id   AF-A0A3D4NHX7-F1
#
_cell.length_a   1.000
_cell.length_b   1.000
_cell.length_c   1.000
_cell.angle_alpha   90.00
_cell.angle_beta   90.00
_cell.angle_gamma   90.00
#
_symmetry.space_group_name_H-M   'P 1'
#
loop_
_entity.id
_entity.type
_entity.pdbx_description
1 polymer ?
#
loop_
_entity_poly.entity_id
_entity_poly.type
_entity_poly.pdbx_seq_one_letter_code
_entity_poly.pdbx_strand_id
1 'polypeptide(L)'
;ALLSEHADVAVLTEVEPRKGLHLQALSESRICALVPEGHPWAQKPKGVQIKELDQVIMVLREPSSITRRTFDEACVQAKVNPRVLLELDSREAVTEAVAAELGGGV
;
A
#
# COMPACT_ATOMS: atom_id res chain seq x y z
N ALA A 1 -12.93 15.61 14.86
CA ALA A 1 -14.10 15.06 14.16
C ALA A 1 -14.96 14.24 15.12
N LEU A 2 -14.63 12.98 15.42
CA LEU A 2 -15.44 12.14 16.33
C LEU A 2 -15.59 12.73 17.76
N LEU A 3 -14.47 13.04 18.42
CA LEU A 3 -14.50 13.60 19.79
C LEU A 3 -15.07 15.01 19.88
N SER A 4 -15.12 15.72 18.74
CA SER A 4 -15.71 17.04 18.64
C SER A 4 -17.14 16.98 18.11
N GLU A 5 -17.74 15.79 17.98
CA GLU A 5 -19.12 15.56 17.49
C GLU A 5 -19.39 16.11 16.07
N HIS A 6 -18.35 16.19 15.23
CA HIS A 6 -18.49 16.56 13.81
C HIS A 6 -18.61 15.33 12.88
N ALA A 7 -18.58 14.13 13.44
CA ALA A 7 -18.77 12.86 12.72
C ALA A 7 -19.24 11.79 13.71
N ASP A 8 -20.07 10.86 13.25
CA ASP A 8 -20.57 9.73 14.06
C ASP A 8 -19.69 8.48 13.94
N VAL A 9 -19.15 8.24 12.74
CA VAL A 9 -18.36 7.04 12.40
C VAL A 9 -17.15 7.46 11.58
N ALA A 10 -16.01 6.81 11.83
CA ALA A 10 -14.82 6.92 11.00
C ALA A 10 -14.31 5.54 10.62
N VAL A 11 -13.89 5.38 9.37
CA VAL A 11 -13.19 4.19 8.88
C VAL A 11 -11.71 4.54 8.78
N LEU A 12 -10.88 3.82 9.52
CA LEU A 12 -9.48 4.13 9.72
C LEU A 12 -8.66 2.83 9.71
N THR A 13 -7.41 2.94 9.29
CA THR A 13 -6.38 1.89 9.42
C THR A 13 -5.39 2.30 10.51
N GLU A 14 -4.87 1.33 11.27
CA GLU A 14 -3.90 1.56 12.36
C GLU A 14 -4.37 2.59 13.42
N VAL A 15 -5.36 2.21 14.23
CA VAL A 15 -5.88 3.08 15.29
C VAL A 15 -5.55 2.51 16.67
N GLU A 16 -4.81 3.30 17.44
CA GLU A 16 -4.60 3.02 18.86
C GLU A 16 -5.90 3.16 19.66
N PRO A 17 -6.14 2.29 20.66
CA PRO A 17 -7.28 2.42 21.57
C PRO A 17 -7.34 3.80 22.24
N ARG A 18 -8.52 4.42 22.22
CA ARG A 18 -8.75 5.74 22.81
C ARG A 18 -10.00 5.71 23.68
N LYS A 19 -9.90 6.30 24.87
CA LYS A 19 -11.05 6.46 25.78
C LYS A 19 -12.15 7.25 25.08
N GLY A 20 -13.39 6.82 25.25
CA GLY A 20 -14.56 7.47 24.65
C GLY A 20 -14.84 7.06 23.20
N LEU A 21 -14.05 6.16 22.60
CA LEU A 21 -14.30 5.62 21.27
C LEU A 21 -14.48 4.09 21.34
N HIS A 22 -15.47 3.60 20.61
CA HIS A 22 -15.62 2.17 20.33
C HIS A 22 -14.85 1.85 19.05
N LEU A 23 -13.99 0.82 19.10
CA LEU A 23 -13.28 0.31 17.93
C LEU A 23 -13.87 -1.04 17.53
N GLN A 24 -14.30 -1.13 16.28
CA GLN A 24 -14.82 -2.35 15.68
C GLN A 24 -13.96 -2.73 14.47
N ALA A 25 -13.42 -3.95 14.48
CA ALA A 25 -12.74 -4.50 13.32
C ALA A 25 -13.76 -4.74 12.20
N LEU A 26 -13.51 -4.16 11.03
CA LEU A 26 -14.38 -4.31 9.86
C LEU A 26 -13.87 -5.42 8.93
N SER A 27 -12.62 -5.31 8.49
CA SER A 27 -12.01 -6.25 7.57
C SER A 27 -10.49 -6.12 7.61
N GLU A 28 -9.80 -7.21 7.28
CA GLU A 28 -8.37 -7.16 6.98
C GLU A 28 -8.15 -6.66 5.55
N SER A 29 -7.31 -5.65 5.40
CA SER A 29 -6.84 -5.18 4.10
C SER A 29 -5.54 -5.88 3.74
N ARG A 30 -5.39 -6.28 2.47
CA ARG A 30 -4.16 -6.86 1.95
C ARG A 30 -3.53 -5.88 0.96
N ILE A 31 -2.25 -5.60 1.18
CA ILE A 31 -1.43 -4.86 0.21
C ILE A 31 -1.13 -5.81 -0.95
N CYS A 32 -1.35 -5.34 -2.17
CA CYS A 32 -1.22 -6.12 -3.39
C CYS A 32 -0.24 -5.41 -4.32
N ALA A 33 0.51 -6.18 -5.13
CA ALA A 33 1.27 -5.59 -6.22
C ALA A 33 0.31 -5.00 -7.27
N LEU A 34 0.53 -3.74 -7.63
CA LEU A 34 -0.14 -3.06 -8.71
C LEU A 34 0.77 -3.10 -9.95
N VAL A 35 0.26 -3.66 -11.04
CA VAL A 35 0.99 -3.82 -12.30
C VAL A 35 0.07 -3.54 -13.49
N PRO A 36 0.61 -3.23 -14.69
CA PRO A 36 -0.18 -3.16 -15.91
C PRO A 36 -0.94 -4.47 -16.17
N GLU A 37 -2.09 -4.40 -16.83
CA GLU A 37 -2.95 -5.56 -17.11
C GLU A 37 -2.22 -6.69 -17.87
N GLY A 38 -1.31 -6.34 -18.78
CA GLY A 38 -0.50 -7.29 -19.55
C GLY A 38 0.72 -7.85 -18.80
N HIS A 39 0.99 -7.44 -17.56
CA HIS A 39 2.20 -7.84 -16.85
C HIS A 39 2.16 -9.34 -16.49
N PRO A 40 3.28 -10.08 -16.59
CA PRO A 40 3.31 -11.52 -16.28
C PRO A 40 2.80 -11.89 -14.89
N TRP A 41 2.92 -10.99 -13.91
CA TRP A 41 2.39 -11.19 -12.57
C TRP A 41 0.86 -11.17 -12.49
N ALA A 42 0.17 -10.45 -13.37
CA ALA A 42 -1.29 -10.46 -13.42
C ALA A 42 -1.84 -11.86 -13.77
N GLN A 43 -1.04 -12.69 -14.43
CA GLN A 43 -1.38 -14.05 -14.82
C GLN A 43 -1.04 -15.10 -13.75
N LYS A 44 -0.50 -14.71 -12.58
CA LYS A 44 -0.14 -15.63 -11.51
C LYS A 44 -1.33 -15.88 -10.57
N PRO A 45 -1.97 -17.07 -10.59
CA PRO A 45 -3.16 -17.34 -9.78
C PRO A 45 -2.91 -17.33 -8.27
N LYS A 46 -1.65 -17.52 -7.86
CA LYS A 46 -1.23 -17.49 -6.44
C LYS A 46 -0.69 -16.12 -6.00
N GLY A 47 -0.72 -15.12 -6.89
CA GLY A 47 -0.08 -13.83 -6.68
C GLY A 47 1.44 -13.89 -6.81
N VAL A 48 2.08 -12.83 -6.31
CA VAL A 48 3.53 -12.59 -6.36
C VAL A 48 4.10 -12.72 -4.96
N GLN A 49 5.22 -13.43 -4.83
CA GLN A 49 5.94 -13.48 -3.56
C GLN A 49 6.75 -12.19 -3.39
N ILE A 50 6.85 -11.68 -2.16
CA ILE A 50 7.61 -10.48 -1.84
C ILE A 50 9.08 -10.55 -2.30
N LYS A 51 9.67 -11.77 -2.35
CA LYS A 51 11.02 -12.02 -2.86
C LYS A 51 11.21 -11.68 -4.33
N GLU A 52 10.14 -11.74 -5.11
CA GLU A 52 10.17 -11.41 -6.54
C GLU A 52 10.23 -9.91 -6.79
N LEU A 53 10.02 -9.08 -5.77
CA LEU A 53 10.13 -7.63 -5.85
C LEU A 53 11.57 -7.12 -5.69
N ASP A 54 12.53 -8.00 -5.38
CA ASP A 54 13.92 -7.57 -5.24
C ASP A 54 14.45 -6.98 -6.55
N GLN A 55 15.04 -5.80 -6.46
CA GLN A 55 15.52 -5.00 -7.59
C GLN A 55 14.47 -4.53 -8.61
N VAL A 56 13.18 -4.82 -8.38
CA VAL A 56 12.09 -4.37 -9.26
C VAL A 56 11.92 -2.87 -9.14
N ILE A 57 11.72 -2.21 -10.28
CA ILE A 57 11.45 -0.78 -10.34
C ILE A 57 10.04 -0.51 -9.84
N MET A 58 9.91 0.35 -8.84
CA MET A 58 8.65 0.68 -8.19
C MET A 58 8.37 2.18 -8.25
N VAL A 59 7.10 2.54 -8.41
CA VAL A 59 6.55 3.89 -8.23
C VAL A 59 5.61 3.82 -7.04
N LEU A 60 5.91 4.56 -5.99
CA LEU A 60 5.28 4.37 -4.68
C LEU A 60 4.72 5.67 -4.13
N ARG A 61 3.86 5.54 -3.12
CA ARG A 61 3.46 6.68 -2.30
C ARG A 61 4.63 7.23 -1.49
N GLU A 62 4.50 8.46 -1.04
CA GLU A 62 5.42 9.09 -0.10
C GLU A 62 5.58 8.25 1.19
N PRO A 63 6.74 8.28 1.87
CA PRO A 63 7.02 7.43 3.04
C PRO A 63 6.06 7.58 4.23
N SER A 64 5.30 8.68 4.32
CA SER A 64 4.30 8.86 5.39
C SER A 64 3.00 8.08 5.17
N SER A 65 2.76 7.57 3.95
CA SER A 65 1.61 6.71 3.64
C SER A 65 1.66 5.42 4.44
N ILE A 66 0.55 5.06 5.08
CA ILE A 66 0.43 3.81 5.86
C ILE A 66 0.78 2.61 4.97
N THR A 67 0.18 2.52 3.78
CA THR A 67 0.46 1.44 2.82
C THR A 67 1.95 1.36 2.46
N ARG A 68 2.62 2.51 2.26
CA ARG A 68 4.05 2.54 1.94
C ARG A 68 4.90 2.03 3.10
N ARG A 69 4.63 2.48 4.33
CA ARG A 69 5.37 2.01 5.51
C ARG A 69 5.19 0.51 5.73
N THR A 70 3.96 0.02 5.67
CA THR A 70 3.67 -1.41 5.83
C THR A 70 4.37 -2.24 4.74
N PHE A 71 4.42 -1.74 3.50
CA PHE A 71 5.16 -2.38 2.42
C PHE A 71 6.68 -2.40 2.69
N ASP A 72 7.27 -1.27 3.05
CA ASP A 72 8.70 -1.14 3.34
C ASP A 72 9.13 -2.06 4.50
N GLU A 73 8.33 -2.14 5.56
CA GLU A 73 8.55 -3.04 6.69
C GLU A 73 8.55 -4.51 6.26
N ALA A 74 7.59 -4.91 5.41
CA ALA A 74 7.54 -6.26 4.86
C ALA A 74 8.78 -6.55 4.00
N CYS A 75 9.25 -5.58 3.21
CA CYS A 75 10.46 -5.70 2.41
C CYS A 75 11.71 -5.90 3.28
N VAL A 76 11.86 -5.12 4.35
CA VAL A 76 12.97 -5.27 5.32
C VAL A 76 12.96 -6.66 5.95
N GLN A 77 11.79 -7.12 6.42
CA GLN A 77 11.65 -8.45 7.02
C GLN A 77 12.01 -9.57 6.03
N ALA A 78 11.62 -9.42 4.77
CA ALA A 78 11.92 -10.37 3.70
C ALA A 78 13.34 -10.26 3.14
N LYS A 79 14.10 -9.23 3.53
CA LYS A 79 15.44 -8.88 3.01
C LYS A 79 15.45 -8.67 1.49
N VAL A 80 14.47 -7.93 0.99
CA VAL A 80 14.36 -7.54 -0.42
C VAL A 80 14.52 -6.04 -0.56
N ASN A 81 15.08 -5.58 -1.67
CA ASN A 81 15.33 -4.17 -1.91
C ASN A 81 14.79 -3.73 -3.27
N PRO A 82 13.47 -3.46 -3.37
CA PRO A 82 12.89 -2.86 -4.57
C PRO A 82 13.50 -1.48 -4.85
N ARG A 83 13.59 -1.11 -6.13
CA ARG A 83 14.15 0.18 -6.56
C ARG A 83 13.05 1.20 -6.72
N VAL A 84 12.93 2.13 -5.77
CA VAL A 84 11.95 3.22 -5.85
C VAL A 84 12.43 4.26 -6.87
N LEU A 85 11.74 4.36 -8.01
CA LEU A 85 12.03 5.32 -9.07
C LEU A 85 11.33 6.66 -8.84
N LEU A 86 10.07 6.62 -8.40
CA LEU A 86 9.25 7.80 -8.14
C LEU A 86 8.53 7.66 -6.80
N GLU A 87 8.42 8.78 -6.10
CA GLU A 87 7.55 8.95 -4.94
C GLU A 87 6.45 9.95 -5.29
N LEU A 88 5.20 9.56 -5.06
CA LEU A 88 4.01 10.27 -5.50
C LEU A 88 3.08 10.54 -4.32
N ASP A 89 2.39 11.67 -4.31
CA ASP A 89 1.61 12.17 -3.18
C ASP A 89 0.15 11.69 -3.15
N SER A 90 -0.28 10.92 -4.15
CA SER A 90 -1.65 10.42 -4.27
C SER A 90 -1.71 9.00 -4.82
N ARG A 91 -2.79 8.28 -4.48
CA ARG A 91 -3.02 6.90 -4.96
C ARG A 91 -3.27 6.90 -6.46
N GLU A 92 -3.97 7.91 -6.94
CA GLU A 92 -4.30 8.12 -8.33
C GLU A 92 -3.03 8.32 -9.15
N ALA A 93 -2.07 9.13 -8.68
CA ALA A 93 -0.78 9.29 -9.35
C ALA A 93 0.01 7.99 -9.45
N VAL A 94 0.05 7.17 -8.39
CA VAL A 94 0.68 5.84 -8.44
C VAL A 94 0.01 4.95 -9.47
N THR A 95 -1.32 4.96 -9.51
CA THR A 95 -2.09 4.13 -10.47
C THR A 95 -1.80 4.54 -11.91
N GLU A 96 -1.79 5.84 -12.22
CA GLU A 96 -1.46 6.35 -13.55
C GLU A 96 0.00 6.08 -13.94
N ALA A 97 0.94 6.22 -13.00
CA ALA A 97 2.36 5.92 -13.26
C ALA A 97 2.60 4.43 -13.56
N VAL A 98 1.88 3.53 -12.87
CA VAL A 98 1.90 2.09 -13.18
C VAL A 98 1.26 1.84 -14.55
N ALA A 99 0.12 2.44 -14.86
CA ALA A 99 -0.54 2.30 -16.16
C ALA A 99 0.32 2.81 -17.33
N ALA A 100 1.15 3.84 -17.07
CA ALA A 100 2.15 4.35 -18.01
C ALA A 100 3.45 3.51 -18.05
N GLU A 101 3.47 2.33 -17.42
CA GLU A 101 4.57 1.37 -17.43
C GLU A 101 5.89 1.90 -16.84
N LEU A 102 5.85 2.87 -15.92
CA LEU A 102 7.05 3.43 -15.28
C LEU A 102 7.65 2.50 -14.22
N GLY A 103 6.87 1.56 -13.70
CA GLY A 103 7.25 0.60 -12.66
C GLY A 103 6.03 -0.10 -12.06
N GLY A 104 6.26 -0.99 -11.09
CA GLY A 104 5.20 -1.57 -10.27
C GLY A 104 4.80 -0.64 -9.11
N GLY A 105 3.60 -0.83 -8.57
CA GLY A 105 3.13 -0.11 -7.38
C GLY A 105 2.61 -1.06 -6.30
N VAL A 106 2.14 -0.49 -5.21
CA VAL A 106 1.39 -1.17 -4.14
C VAL A 106 0.29 -0.27 -3.58
#